data_AF-A0A2N9XT11-F1
#
_entry.id   AF-A0A2N9XT11-F1
#
_cell.length_a   1.000
_cell.length_b   1.000
_cell.length_c   1.000
_cell.angle_alpha   90.00
_cell.angle_beta   90.00
_cell.angle_gamma   90.00
#
_symmetry.space_group_name_H-M   'P 1'
#
loop_
_entity.id
_entity.type
_entity.pdbx_description
1 polymer ?
#
loop_
_entity_poly.entity_id
_entity_poly.type
_entity_poly.pdbx_seq_one_letter_code
_entity_poly.pdbx_strand_id
1 'polypeptide(L)'
;MKNINKLIYPIIYIIGLLILLDTSTNKYQWMQGMDRTIVQLPEDSYANTAIGTTILTLILVIMQIIHCKFARSRLEKNAVIILAVLTSMVWAIKFS
;
A
#
# COMPACT_ATOMS: atom_id res chain seq x y z
N MET A 1 -17.95 2.75 20.65
CA MET A 1 -17.37 3.47 19.49
C MET A 1 -15.83 3.61 19.53
N LYS A 2 -15.21 4.09 20.62
CA LYS A 2 -13.73 4.26 20.71
C LYS A 2 -12.92 2.99 20.43
N ASN A 3 -13.36 1.83 20.93
CA ASN A 3 -12.61 0.57 20.77
C ASN A 3 -12.76 -0.03 19.37
N ILE A 4 -13.91 0.18 18.72
CA ILE A 4 -14.16 -0.28 17.34
C ILE A 4 -13.25 0.48 16.36
N ASN A 5 -13.14 1.80 16.51
CA ASN A 5 -12.22 2.60 15.69
C ASN A 5 -10.76 2.18 15.91
N LYS A 6 -10.35 1.82 17.13
CA LYS A 6 -8.99 1.33 17.40
C LYS A 6 -8.63 0.04 16.66
N LEU A 7 -9.62 -0.81 16.36
CA LEU A 7 -9.44 -2.06 15.62
C LEU A 7 -9.59 -1.90 14.11
N ILE A 8 -10.48 -1.02 13.65
CA ILE A 8 -10.73 -0.82 12.22
C ILE A 8 -9.51 -0.20 11.52
N TYR A 9 -8.83 0.76 12.15
CA TYR A 9 -7.65 1.42 11.57
C TYR A 9 -6.50 0.45 11.20
N PRO A 10 -6.02 -0.43 12.10
CA PRO A 10 -4.98 -1.38 11.74
C PRO A 10 -5.45 -2.38 10.69
N ILE A 11 -6.73 -2.77 10.70
CA ILE A 11 -7.31 -3.66 9.67
C ILE A 11 -7.25 -2.98 8.28
N ILE A 12 -7.74 -1.74 8.16
CA ILE A 12 -7.70 -0.99 6.90
C ILE A 12 -6.25 -0.83 6.41
N TYR A 13 -5.34 -0.52 7.33
CA TYR A 13 -3.94 -0.36 7.00
C TYR A 13 -3.30 -1.67 6.51
N ILE A 14 -3.54 -2.79 7.19
CA ILE A 14 -3.05 -4.11 6.77
C ILE A 14 -3.61 -4.47 5.39
N ILE A 15 -4.90 -4.24 5.15
CA ILE A 15 -5.53 -4.48 3.85
C ILE A 15 -4.87 -3.61 2.77
N GLY A 16 -4.66 -2.32 3.04
CA GLY A 16 -3.98 -1.42 2.11
C GLY A 16 -2.56 -1.86 1.79
N LEU A 17 -1.81 -2.33 2.80
CA LEU A 17 -0.47 -2.88 2.62
C LEU A 17 -0.48 -4.17 1.78
N LEU A 18 -1.44 -5.06 2.03
CA LEU A 18 -1.60 -6.30 1.26
C LEU A 18 -1.92 -6.02 -0.21
N ILE A 19 -2.82 -5.06 -0.48
CA ILE A 19 -3.09 -4.62 -1.85
C ILE A 19 -1.80 -4.09 -2.49
N LEU A 20 -1.04 -3.27 -1.77
CA LEU A 20 0.20 -2.69 -2.27
C LEU A 20 1.26 -3.76 -2.55
N LEU A 21 1.31 -4.85 -1.78
CA LEU A 21 2.16 -6.02 -2.04
C LEU A 21 1.68 -6.84 -3.24
N ASP A 22 0.38 -7.11 -3.33
CA ASP A 22 -0.23 -7.98 -4.36
C ASP A 22 -0.36 -7.30 -5.73
N THR A 23 -0.35 -5.96 -5.79
CA THR A 23 -0.53 -5.23 -7.06
C THR A 23 0.65 -5.47 -7.99
N SER A 24 0.56 -6.45 -8.89
CA SER A 24 1.57 -6.70 -9.91
C SER A 24 1.93 -5.42 -10.66
N THR A 25 3.23 -5.18 -10.89
CA THR A 25 3.72 -4.10 -11.76
C THR A 25 3.29 -4.26 -13.21
N ASN A 26 2.99 -5.50 -13.63
CA ASN A 26 2.45 -5.81 -14.95
C ASN A 26 0.96 -6.18 -14.85
N LYS A 27 0.08 -5.34 -15.43
CA LYS A 27 -1.38 -5.53 -15.46
C LYS A 27 -1.80 -6.91 -15.99
N TYR A 28 -0.97 -7.54 -16.83
CA TYR A 28 -1.24 -8.83 -17.46
C TYR A 28 -0.58 -10.02 -16.75
N GLN A 29 0.14 -9.80 -15.65
CA GLN A 29 0.89 -10.88 -14.98
C GLN A 29 -0.02 -12.00 -14.47
N TRP A 30 -1.24 -11.67 -14.01
CA TRP A 30 -2.24 -12.67 -13.62
C TRP A 30 -2.72 -13.50 -14.82
N MET A 31 -2.81 -12.90 -16.01
CA MET A 31 -3.15 -13.60 -17.24
C MET A 31 -2.00 -14.48 -17.71
N GLN A 32 -0.75 -14.00 -17.60
CA GLN A 32 0.46 -14.77 -17.91
C GLN A 32 0.64 -16.00 -17.01
N GLY A 33 0.15 -15.92 -15.77
CA GLY A 33 0.10 -17.06 -14.86
C GLY A 33 -0.85 -18.17 -15.35
N MET A 34 -1.91 -17.81 -16.07
CA MET A 34 -2.90 -18.75 -16.61
C MET A 34 -2.60 -19.19 -18.05
N ASP A 35 -2.07 -18.29 -18.87
CA ASP A 35 -1.70 -18.54 -20.26
C ASP A 35 -0.37 -17.84 -20.59
N ARG A 36 0.67 -18.65 -20.80
CA ARG A 36 2.03 -18.18 -21.07
C ARG A 36 2.22 -17.61 -22.47
N THR A 37 1.24 -17.75 -23.37
CA THR A 37 1.31 -17.22 -24.74
C THR A 37 1.00 -15.72 -24.81
N ILE A 38 0.50 -15.14 -23.71
CA ILE A 38 0.20 -13.71 -23.60
C ILE A 38 1.52 -12.92 -23.46
N VAL A 39 1.99 -12.39 -24.60
CA VAL A 39 3.15 -11.49 -24.68
C VAL A 39 2.83 -10.16 -23.98
N GLN A 40 3.81 -9.60 -23.27
CA GLN A 40 3.68 -8.28 -22.65
C GLN A 40 3.26 -7.23 -23.69
N LEU A 41 2.07 -6.65 -23.53
CA LEU A 41 1.67 -5.42 -24.22
C LEU A 41 2.56 -4.25 -23.76
N PRO A 42 2.70 -3.18 -24.57
CA PRO A 42 3.73 -2.14 -24.42
C PRO A 42 3.78 -1.48 -23.03
N GLU A 43 4.97 -0.95 -22.71
CA GLU A 43 5.43 -0.37 -21.43
C GLU A 43 4.49 0.69 -20.81
N ASP A 44 3.59 1.26 -21.60
CA ASP A 44 2.57 2.23 -21.22
C ASP A 44 1.74 1.77 -19.99
N SER A 45 1.57 0.45 -19.83
CA SER A 45 0.84 -0.12 -18.68
C SER A 45 1.60 0.00 -17.35
N TYR A 46 2.92 0.14 -17.35
CA TYR A 46 3.73 0.23 -16.13
C TYR A 46 3.52 1.58 -15.43
N ALA A 47 3.45 2.66 -16.21
CA ALA A 47 3.24 4.02 -15.71
C ALA A 47 1.91 4.16 -14.96
N ASN A 48 0.81 3.60 -15.50
CA ASN A 48 -0.50 3.69 -14.86
C ASN A 48 -0.56 2.92 -13.53
N THR A 49 0.10 1.76 -13.46
CA THR A 49 0.18 0.96 -12.23
C THR A 49 1.06 1.63 -11.17
N ALA A 50 2.17 2.24 -11.58
CA ALA A 50 3.03 3.05 -10.71
C ALA A 50 2.28 4.26 -10.15
N ILE A 51 1.49 4.96 -10.96
CA ILE A 51 0.66 6.08 -10.50
C ILE A 51 -0.39 5.61 -9.48
N GLY A 52 -1.12 4.53 -9.79
CA GLY A 52 -2.15 3.99 -8.89
C GLY A 52 -1.61 3.54 -7.53
N THR A 53 -0.48 2.85 -7.52
CA THR A 53 0.20 2.43 -6.28
C THR A 53 0.82 3.60 -5.53
N THR A 54 1.31 4.64 -6.20
CA THR A 54 1.78 5.88 -5.56
C THR A 54 0.64 6.61 -4.85
N ILE A 55 -0.53 6.72 -5.51
CA ILE A 55 -1.74 7.30 -4.89
C ILE A 55 -2.18 6.47 -3.68
N LEU A 56 -2.20 5.15 -3.79
CA LEU A 56 -2.52 4.26 -2.67
C LEU A 56 -1.54 4.43 -1.49
N THR A 57 -0.24 4.51 -1.78
CA THR A 57 0.81 4.76 -0.80
C THR A 57 0.57 6.09 -0.09
N LEU A 58 0.26 7.15 -0.84
CA LEU A 58 -0.03 8.47 -0.30
C LEU A 58 -1.25 8.44 0.63
N ILE A 59 -2.32 7.74 0.24
CA ILE A 59 -3.52 7.58 1.09
C ILE A 59 -3.17 6.89 2.40
N LEU A 60 -2.36 5.81 2.37
CA LEU A 60 -1.94 5.10 3.57
C LEU A 60 -1.11 6.00 4.50
N VAL A 61 -0.19 6.79 3.95
CA VAL A 61 0.62 7.74 4.71
C VAL A 61 -0.25 8.86 5.32
N ILE A 62 -1.20 9.42 4.57
CA ILE A 62 -2.13 10.45 5.07
C ILE A 62 -2.98 9.90 6.21
N MET A 63 -3.55 8.70 6.05
CA MET A 63 -4.32 8.04 7.11
C MET A 63 -3.51 7.86 8.39
N GLN A 64 -2.24 7.49 8.25
CA GLN A 64 -1.33 7.37 9.38
C GLN A 64 -1.02 8.71 10.05
N ILE A 65 -0.76 9.79 9.29
CA ILE A 65 -0.53 11.13 9.84
C ILE A 65 -1.75 11.59 10.65
N ILE A 66 -2.96 11.39 10.11
CA ILE A 66 -4.21 11.68 10.80
C ILE A 66 -4.29 10.87 12.09
N HIS A 67 -4.04 9.56 12.03
CA HIS A 67 -4.07 8.69 13.20
C HIS A 67 -3.04 9.10 14.26
N CYS A 68 -1.82 9.48 13.86
CA CYS A 68 -0.76 9.96 14.75
C CYS A 68 -1.16 11.24 15.50
N LYS A 69 -1.90 12.14 14.85
CA LYS A 69 -2.44 13.37 15.47
C LYS A 69 -3.45 13.06 16.58
N PHE A 70 -4.23 11.98 16.44
CA PHE A 70 -5.22 11.55 17.42
C PHE A 70 -4.69 10.52 18.44
N ALA A 71 -3.51 9.94 18.21
CA ALA A 71 -2.86 9.00 19.11
C ALA A 71 -2.46 9.68 20.43
N ARG A 72 -2.89 9.10 21.56
CA ARG A 72 -2.63 9.65 22.90
C ARG A 72 -1.30 9.17 23.47
N SER A 73 -0.81 8.01 23.04
CA SER A 73 0.42 7.40 23.58
C SER A 73 1.62 7.61 22.66
N ARG A 74 2.81 7.80 23.25
CA ARG A 74 4.10 7.78 22.52
C ARG A 74 4.32 6.46 21.78
N LEU A 75 3.85 5.34 22.35
CA LEU A 75 3.97 4.02 21.72
C LEU A 75 3.10 3.93 20.46
N GLU A 76 1.87 4.44 20.51
CA GLU A 76 0.97 4.49 19.34
C GLU A 76 1.60 5.34 18.23
N LYS A 77 2.20 6.49 18.56
CA LYS A 77 2.89 7.37 17.59
C LYS A 77 4.10 6.69 16.95
N ASN A 78 4.95 6.03 17.73
CA ASN A 78 6.10 5.31 17.19
C ASN A 78 5.68 4.16 16.27
N ALA A 79 4.64 3.39 16.64
CA ALA A 79 4.13 2.33 15.80
C ALA A 79 3.65 2.86 14.44
N VAL A 80 2.95 4.00 14.42
CA VAL A 80 2.54 4.66 13.18
C VAL A 80 3.73 5.07 12.32
N ILE A 81 4.77 5.67 12.91
CA ILE A 81 5.97 6.06 12.17
C ILE A 81 6.67 4.84 11.56
N ILE A 82 6.80 3.75 12.32
CA ILE A 82 7.40 2.50 11.81
C ILE A 82 6.60 2.00 10.61
N LEU A 83 5.27 1.97 10.72
CA LEU A 83 4.39 1.55 9.63
C LEU A 83 4.53 2.47 8.41
N ALA A 84 4.67 3.78 8.58
CA ALA A 84 4.88 4.73 7.48
C ALA A 84 6.14 4.38 6.69
N VAL A 85 7.25 4.23 7.41
CA VAL A 85 8.55 3.88 6.84
C VAL A 85 8.47 2.53 6.12
N LEU A 86 7.76 1.56 6.71
CA LEU A 86 7.58 0.23 6.12
C LEU A 86 6.82 0.31 4.78
N THR A 87 5.74 1.08 4.70
CA THR A 87 5.01 1.28 3.44
C THR A 87 5.88 1.98 2.39
N SER A 88 6.64 3.01 2.78
CA SER A 88 7.56 3.70 1.88
C SER A 88 8.67 2.78 1.37
N MET A 89 9.22 1.92 2.24
CA MET A 89 10.21 0.90 1.84
C MET A 89 9.62 -0.11 0.85
N VAL A 90 8.42 -0.63 1.11
CA VAL A 90 7.76 -1.59 0.22
C VAL A 90 7.52 -0.95 -1.16
N TRP A 91 7.06 0.30 -1.18
CA TRP A 91 6.88 1.02 -2.44
C TRP A 91 8.22 1.23 -3.17
N ALA A 92 9.26 1.68 -2.46
CA ALA A 92 10.58 1.89 -3.04
C ALA A 92 11.17 0.59 -3.60
N ILE A 93 11.06 -0.55 -2.92
CA ILE A 93 11.54 -1.85 -3.43
C ILE A 93 10.79 -2.26 -4.69
N LYS A 94 9.51 -1.93 -4.78
CA LYS A 94 8.63 -2.38 -5.88
C LYS A 94 8.76 -1.52 -7.14
N PHE A 95 9.17 -0.26 -6.98
CA PHE A 95 9.24 0.72 -8.07
C PHE A 95 10.65 1.31 -8.30
N SER A 96 11.66 0.89 -7.53
CA SER A 96 13.09 1.14 -7.82
C SER A 96 13.63 0.15 -8.85
#